data_AF-K1S0G4-F1
#
_entry.id   AF-K1S0G4-F1
#
_cell.length_a   1.000
_cell.length_b   1.000
_cell.length_c   1.000
_cell.angle_alpha   90.00
_cell.angle_beta   90.00
_cell.angle_gamma   90.00
#
_symmetry.space_group_name_H-M   'P 1'
#
loop_
_entity.id
_entity.type
_entity.pdbx_description
1 polymer ?
#
loop_
_entity_poly.entity_id
_entity_poly.type
_entity_poly.pdbx_seq_one_letter_code
_entity_poly.pdbx_strand_id
1 'polypeptide(L)'
;LEPVEYTRADGSPGISYNVKKVFDVTQTNGRKAPAVSANRDPKALITTMLDVSPVEVAATDELPYPNMAAFYNNEKQTLYVKRNVGDSVAVAQCVAQELGHAQLSINSESYSRRDMGFQAVCIGYMICKKYGVDTQNFAINRIPEGLASKEPKEIRAELSKTRNAMAEIHSHISDEMFRKKQERSKDYER
;
A
#
# COMPACT_ATOMS: atom_id res chain seq x y z
N LEU A 1 -13.32 -12.50 -3.15
CA LEU A 1 -14.57 -13.29 -3.19
C LEU A 1 -15.69 -12.38 -2.74
N GLU A 2 -16.62 -12.11 -3.66
CA GLU A 2 -17.82 -11.35 -3.32
C GLU A 2 -18.72 -12.28 -2.48
N PRO A 3 -19.08 -11.88 -1.25
CA PRO A 3 -20.03 -12.63 -0.45
C PRO A 3 -21.41 -12.49 -1.07
N VAL A 4 -22.12 -13.61 -1.22
CA VAL A 4 -23.50 -13.64 -1.67
C VAL A 4 -24.36 -14.06 -0.49
N GLU A 5 -25.25 -13.17 -0.05
CA GLU A 5 -26.23 -13.50 0.98
C GLU A 5 -27.33 -14.40 0.40
N TYR A 6 -27.75 -15.39 1.17
CA TYR A 6 -28.85 -16.28 0.80
C TYR A 6 -29.59 -16.73 2.05
N THR A 7 -30.85 -17.13 1.89
CA THR A 7 -31.63 -17.72 2.99
C THR A 7 -31.44 -19.24 2.99
N ARG A 8 -31.03 -19.80 4.13
CA ARG A 8 -30.93 -21.24 4.32
C ARG A 8 -32.33 -21.88 4.36
N ALA A 9 -32.37 -23.21 4.24
CA ALA A 9 -33.63 -23.97 4.29
C ALA A 9 -34.42 -23.80 5.60
N ASP A 10 -33.75 -23.43 6.69
CA ASP A 10 -34.35 -23.15 8.01
C ASP A 10 -34.82 -21.68 8.17
N GLY A 11 -34.74 -20.86 7.11
CA GLY A 11 -35.10 -19.44 7.14
C GLY A 11 -34.01 -18.51 7.66
N SER A 12 -32.86 -19.03 8.13
CA SER A 12 -31.76 -18.20 8.64
C SER A 12 -30.90 -17.59 7.51
N PRO A 13 -30.28 -16.42 7.72
CA PRO A 13 -29.38 -15.82 6.74
C PRO A 13 -28.04 -16.59 6.68
N GLY A 14 -27.59 -16.89 5.46
CA GLY A 14 -26.32 -17.52 5.15
C GLY A 14 -25.48 -16.66 4.20
N ILE A 15 -24.17 -16.88 4.21
CA ILE A 15 -23.21 -16.25 3.29
C ILE A 15 -22.56 -17.36 2.46
N SER A 16 -22.63 -17.22 1.14
CA SER A 16 -21.96 -18.08 0.17
C SER A 16 -20.80 -17.33 -0.48
N TYR A 17 -19.82 -18.08 -1.00
CA TYR A 17 -18.66 -17.54 -1.71
C TYR A 17 -18.56 -18.18 -3.08
N ASN A 18 -18.44 -17.36 -4.12
CA ASN A 18 -18.20 -17.85 -5.48
C ASN A 18 -16.72 -18.19 -5.66
N VAL A 19 -16.35 -19.44 -5.36
CA VAL A 19 -14.98 -19.94 -5.56
C VAL A 19 -14.75 -20.20 -7.04
N LYS A 20 -13.76 -19.52 -7.62
CA LYS A 20 -13.35 -19.70 -9.02
C LYS A 20 -12.00 -20.40 -9.09
N LYS A 21 -11.90 -21.40 -9.97
CA LYS A 21 -10.59 -21.97 -10.34
C LYS A 21 -9.98 -21.07 -11.41
N VAL A 22 -8.74 -20.66 -11.19
CA VAL A 22 -7.96 -19.84 -12.11
C VAL A 22 -6.63 -20.53 -12.38
N PHE A 23 -6.08 -20.34 -13.58
CA PHE A 23 -4.74 -20.80 -13.93
C PHE A 23 -3.75 -19.66 -13.74
N ASP A 24 -2.59 -19.95 -13.18
CA ASP A 24 -1.48 -19.00 -13.20
C ASP A 24 -1.02 -18.77 -14.65
N VAL A 25 -0.49 -17.57 -14.95
CA VAL A 25 -0.04 -17.25 -16.30
C VAL A 25 1.02 -18.24 -16.79
N THR A 26 1.90 -18.74 -15.91
CA THR A 26 2.91 -19.76 -16.23
C THR A 26 2.31 -21.11 -16.63
N GLN A 27 1.05 -21.37 -16.30
CA GLN A 27 0.31 -22.57 -16.67
C GLN A 27 -0.45 -22.41 -17.99
N THR A 28 -0.31 -21.26 -18.66
CA THR A 28 -1.02 -20.96 -19.92
C THR A 28 -0.06 -20.59 -21.03
N ASN A 29 -0.44 -20.89 -22.27
CA ASN A 29 0.32 -20.53 -23.47
C ASN A 29 -0.08 -19.15 -24.05
N GLY A 30 -0.80 -18.34 -23.27
CA GLY A 30 -1.23 -17.01 -23.68
C GLY A 30 -0.06 -16.04 -23.79
N ARG A 31 -0.18 -15.01 -24.65
CA ARG A 31 0.81 -13.93 -24.71
C ARG A 31 0.92 -13.27 -23.34
N LYS A 32 2.12 -13.25 -22.76
CA LYS A 32 2.38 -12.53 -21.51
C LYS A 32 2.14 -11.04 -21.75
N ALA A 33 1.32 -10.42 -20.91
CA ALA A 33 1.26 -8.97 -20.87
C ALA A 33 2.68 -8.43 -20.63
N PRO A 34 3.06 -7.30 -21.25
CA PRO A 34 4.34 -6.67 -20.96
C PRO A 34 4.47 -6.48 -19.44
N ALA A 35 5.64 -6.76 -18.88
CA ALA A 35 5.91 -6.38 -17.50
C ALA A 35 5.59 -4.89 -17.35
N VAL A 36 4.87 -4.52 -16.28
CA VAL A 36 4.65 -3.11 -15.95
C VAL A 36 6.03 -2.47 -15.96
N SER A 37 6.27 -1.57 -16.91
CA SER A 37 7.56 -0.92 -17.04
C SER A 37 7.82 -0.23 -15.71
N ALA A 38 8.82 -0.69 -14.96
CA ALA A 38 9.20 -0.07 -13.71
C ALA A 38 9.31 1.43 -13.94
N ASN A 39 8.62 2.23 -13.15
CA ASN A 39 8.84 3.66 -13.19
C ASN A 39 10.27 3.88 -12.70
N ARG A 40 11.16 4.28 -13.61
CA ARG A 40 12.63 4.22 -13.42
C ARG A 40 13.16 5.26 -12.44
N ASP A 41 12.32 6.17 -11.95
CA ASP A 41 12.74 7.23 -11.04
C ASP A 41 12.01 7.14 -9.68
N PRO A 42 12.62 6.50 -8.68
CA PRO A 42 12.13 6.49 -7.31
C PRO A 42 11.89 7.90 -6.75
N LYS A 43 12.65 8.93 -7.19
CA LYS A 43 12.48 10.30 -6.69
C LYS A 43 11.17 10.91 -7.14
N ALA A 44 10.82 10.78 -8.42
CA ALA A 44 9.53 11.24 -8.93
C ALA A 44 8.35 10.55 -8.21
N LEU A 45 8.48 9.25 -7.92
CA LEU A 45 7.48 8.53 -7.14
C LEU A 45 7.40 9.04 -5.70
N ILE A 46 8.54 9.27 -5.03
CA ILE A 46 8.57 9.86 -3.68
C ILE A 46 7.86 11.20 -3.69
N THR A 47 8.18 12.11 -4.61
CA THR A 47 7.51 13.41 -4.70
C THR A 47 6.01 13.24 -4.83
N THR A 48 5.52 12.41 -5.76
CA THR A 48 4.09 12.17 -5.90
C THR A 48 3.47 11.57 -4.64
N MET A 49 4.12 10.60 -3.98
CA MET A 49 3.64 10.01 -2.73
C MET A 49 3.50 11.05 -1.62
N LEU A 50 4.44 11.99 -1.51
CA LEU A 50 4.38 13.06 -0.52
C LEU A 50 3.31 14.11 -0.87
N ASP A 51 3.19 14.47 -2.16
CA ASP A 51 2.19 15.44 -2.63
C ASP A 51 0.75 14.97 -2.36
N VAL A 52 0.52 13.65 -2.41
CA VAL A 52 -0.81 13.05 -2.19
C VAL A 52 -0.98 12.43 -0.81
N SER A 53 -0.05 12.70 0.10
CA SER A 53 -0.11 12.21 1.47
C SER A 53 -1.45 12.64 2.11
N PRO A 54 -2.18 11.73 2.78
CA PRO A 54 -3.44 12.08 3.42
C PRO A 54 -3.24 12.85 4.75
N VAL A 55 -1.99 13.07 5.14
CA VAL A 55 -1.57 13.76 6.37
C VAL A 55 -0.48 14.78 6.04
N GLU A 56 -0.23 15.73 6.95
CA GLU A 56 0.81 16.75 6.78
C GLU A 56 2.18 16.09 6.53
N VAL A 57 2.99 16.68 5.65
CA VAL A 57 4.36 16.21 5.38
C VAL A 57 5.37 17.24 5.86
N ALA A 58 6.31 16.80 6.69
CA ALA A 58 7.39 17.66 7.20
C ALA A 58 8.75 16.97 7.05
N ALA A 59 9.78 17.75 6.78
CA ALA A 59 11.16 17.24 6.72
C ALA A 59 11.87 17.44 8.06
N THR A 60 12.67 16.45 8.46
CA THR A 60 13.40 16.42 9.74
C THR A 60 14.81 15.90 9.56
N ASP A 61 15.73 16.26 10.46
CA ASP A 61 17.09 15.74 10.48
C ASP A 61 17.18 14.41 11.24
N GLU A 62 16.30 14.23 12.24
CA GLU A 62 16.27 13.06 13.11
C GLU A 62 14.89 12.40 13.13
N LEU A 63 14.90 11.07 13.23
CA LEU A 63 13.72 10.24 13.37
C LEU A 63 13.85 9.36 14.62
N PRO A 64 12.73 8.91 15.22
CA PRO A 64 12.77 8.03 16.40
C PRO A 64 13.54 6.73 16.17
N TYR A 65 13.63 6.28 14.92
CA TYR A 65 14.36 5.09 14.52
C TYR A 65 15.47 5.45 13.51
N PRO A 66 16.76 5.22 13.84
CA PRO A 66 17.88 5.75 13.08
C PRO A 66 17.99 5.22 11.65
N ASN A 67 17.49 3.99 11.42
CA ASN A 67 17.53 3.30 10.13
C ASN A 67 16.30 3.60 9.24
N MET A 68 15.37 4.44 9.69
CA MET A 68 14.21 4.84 8.90
C MET A 68 14.50 6.10 8.09
N ALA A 69 13.87 6.20 6.94
CA ALA A 69 13.92 7.38 6.07
C ALA A 69 12.64 8.24 6.16
N ALA A 70 11.56 7.69 6.70
CA ALA A 70 10.31 8.38 6.98
C ALA A 70 9.65 7.80 8.22
N PHE A 71 8.77 8.56 8.87
CA PHE A 71 8.00 8.12 10.04
C PHE A 71 6.68 8.87 10.16
N TYR A 72 5.57 8.14 10.14
CA TYR A 72 4.26 8.66 10.47
C TYR A 72 4.07 8.79 11.99
N ASN A 73 3.78 10.00 12.45
CA ASN A 73 3.39 10.29 13.82
C ASN A 73 1.86 10.46 13.88
N ASN A 74 1.20 9.52 14.56
CA ASN A 74 -0.27 9.51 14.70
C ASN A 74 -0.80 10.63 15.60
N GLU A 75 -0.06 11.04 16.63
CA GLU A 75 -0.51 12.11 17.54
C GLU A 75 -0.55 13.46 16.84
N LYS A 76 0.47 13.71 16.00
CA LYS A 76 0.60 14.96 15.23
C LYS A 76 -0.09 14.92 13.87
N GLN A 77 -0.54 13.74 13.43
CA GLN A 77 -1.02 13.51 12.07
C GLN A 77 -0.02 14.05 11.03
N THR A 78 1.25 13.66 11.17
CA THR A 78 2.35 14.14 10.32
C THR A 78 3.23 12.99 9.85
N LEU A 79 3.52 12.94 8.56
CA LEU A 79 4.55 12.12 7.96
C LEU A 79 5.88 12.90 7.93
N TYR A 80 6.81 12.50 8.79
CA TYR A 80 8.16 13.04 8.81
C TYR A 80 9.05 12.33 7.80
N VAL A 81 9.81 13.09 7.01
CA VAL A 81 10.79 12.55 6.04
C VAL A 81 12.20 13.01 6.44
N LYS A 82 13.12 12.06 6.59
CA LYS A 82 14.50 12.32 6.96
C LYS A 82 15.25 12.97 5.80
N ARG A 83 15.94 14.08 6.07
CA ARG A 83 16.81 14.73 5.08
C ARG A 83 18.07 13.90 4.82
N ASN A 84 18.66 14.07 3.64
CA ASN A 84 20.01 13.59 3.30
C ASN A 84 20.24 12.06 3.47
N VAL A 85 19.22 11.22 3.29
CA VAL A 85 19.35 9.75 3.35
C VAL A 85 20.23 9.19 2.21
N GLY A 86 20.22 9.85 1.04
CA GLY A 86 21.05 9.48 -0.12
C GLY A 86 20.50 8.32 -0.97
N ASP A 87 19.90 7.31 -0.35
CA ASP A 87 19.29 6.16 -1.03
C ASP A 87 17.80 6.41 -1.35
N SER A 88 17.50 6.75 -2.60
CA SER A 88 16.11 7.01 -3.03
C SER A 88 15.24 5.76 -3.07
N VAL A 89 15.81 4.55 -3.18
CA VAL A 89 15.03 3.31 -3.12
C VAL A 89 14.58 3.08 -1.68
N ALA A 90 15.48 3.19 -0.71
CA ALA A 90 15.15 3.07 0.71
C ALA A 90 14.14 4.14 1.15
N VAL A 91 14.29 5.39 0.68
CA VAL A 91 13.32 6.45 0.96
C VAL A 91 11.95 6.10 0.36
N ALA A 92 11.88 5.64 -0.88
CA ALA A 92 10.61 5.26 -1.52
C ALA A 92 9.91 4.11 -0.78
N GLN A 93 10.66 3.08 -0.40
CA GLN A 93 10.13 1.95 0.39
C GLN A 93 9.59 2.42 1.75
N CYS A 94 10.35 3.27 2.45
CA CYS A 94 9.95 3.78 3.75
C CYS A 94 8.72 4.70 3.65
N VAL A 95 8.70 5.64 2.71
CA VAL A 95 7.54 6.53 2.48
C VAL A 95 6.30 5.71 2.14
N ALA A 96 6.41 4.70 1.27
CA ALA A 96 5.27 3.84 0.92
C ALA A 96 4.70 3.08 2.13
N GLN A 97 5.56 2.54 2.99
CA GLN A 97 5.14 1.87 4.22
C GLN A 97 4.48 2.85 5.20
N GLU A 98 5.04 4.04 5.36
CA GLU A 98 4.55 5.04 6.31
C GLU A 98 3.24 5.71 5.84
N LEU A 99 3.03 5.84 4.53
CA LEU A 99 1.70 6.15 3.97
C LEU A 99 0.70 5.03 4.29
N GLY A 100 1.13 3.77 4.25
CA GLY A 100 0.32 2.64 4.70
C GLY A 100 -0.13 2.81 6.15
N HIS A 101 0.77 3.22 7.04
CA HIS A 101 0.41 3.54 8.42
C HIS A 101 -0.58 4.71 8.54
N ALA A 102 -0.35 5.81 7.80
CA ALA A 102 -1.25 6.96 7.81
C ALA A 102 -2.66 6.58 7.34
N GLN A 103 -2.77 5.86 6.22
CA GLN A 103 -4.07 5.45 5.69
C GLN A 103 -4.79 4.44 6.61
N LEU A 104 -4.05 3.49 7.20
CA LEU A 104 -4.63 2.56 8.17
C LEU A 104 -5.15 3.26 9.42
N SER A 105 -4.47 4.33 9.87
CA SER A 105 -4.94 5.17 10.97
C SER A 105 -6.24 5.88 10.61
N ILE A 106 -6.31 6.53 9.44
CA ILE A 106 -7.50 7.25 8.98
C ILE A 106 -8.71 6.32 8.83
N ASN A 107 -8.48 5.09 8.38
CA ASN A 107 -9.55 4.11 8.14
C ASN A 107 -10.01 3.38 9.42
N SER A 108 -9.46 3.72 10.59
CA SER A 108 -9.71 3.00 11.84
C SER A 108 -10.05 3.97 12.97
N GLU A 109 -10.96 3.56 13.87
CA GLU A 109 -11.28 4.36 15.08
C GLU A 109 -10.11 4.41 16.07
N SER A 110 -9.24 3.41 16.04
CA SER A 110 -8.03 3.34 16.86
C SER A 110 -6.85 2.86 16.02
N TYR A 111 -5.67 3.42 16.33
CA TYR A 111 -4.42 3.13 15.65
C TYR A 111 -3.36 2.62 16.63
N SER A 112 -2.69 1.55 16.23
CA SER A 112 -1.51 1.01 16.91
C SER A 112 -0.46 0.69 15.86
N ARG A 113 0.69 1.37 15.92
CA ARG A 113 1.81 1.10 15.00
C ARG A 113 2.26 -0.35 15.05
N ARG A 114 2.23 -0.96 16.25
CA ARG A 114 2.63 -2.36 16.44
C ARG A 114 1.65 -3.29 15.73
N ASP A 115 0.36 -3.12 15.98
CA ASP A 115 -0.66 -4.06 15.50
C ASP A 115 -0.86 -3.92 13.98
N MET A 116 -0.77 -2.70 13.46
CA MET A 116 -0.88 -2.39 12.04
C MET A 116 0.46 -2.50 11.28
N GLY A 117 1.55 -2.87 11.96
CA GLY A 117 2.90 -2.90 11.39
C GLY A 117 3.02 -3.83 10.19
N PHE A 118 2.49 -5.06 10.30
CA PHE A 118 2.56 -6.01 9.20
C PHE A 118 1.71 -5.59 8.00
N GLN A 119 0.54 -4.99 8.24
CA GLN A 119 -0.32 -4.46 7.19
C GLN A 119 0.36 -3.30 6.45
N ALA A 120 1.01 -2.39 7.17
CA ALA A 120 1.78 -1.29 6.57
C ALA A 120 2.95 -1.81 5.71
N VAL A 121 3.68 -2.83 6.18
CA VAL A 121 4.74 -3.52 5.39
C VAL A 121 4.16 -4.11 4.10
N CYS A 122 3.00 -4.76 4.18
CA CYS A 122 2.33 -5.33 3.00
C CYS A 122 1.88 -4.24 2.01
N ILE A 123 1.35 -3.12 2.50
CA ILE A 123 0.97 -1.97 1.67
C ILE A 123 2.19 -1.37 0.98
N GLY A 124 3.27 -1.12 1.72
CA GLY A 124 4.54 -0.62 1.18
C GLY A 124 5.07 -1.53 0.07
N TYR A 125 5.10 -2.85 0.30
CA TYR A 125 5.47 -3.83 -0.72
C TYR A 125 4.59 -3.73 -1.97
N MET A 126 3.26 -3.69 -1.81
CA MET A 126 2.33 -3.64 -2.94
C MET A 126 2.48 -2.36 -3.77
N ILE A 127 2.65 -1.20 -3.12
CA ILE A 127 2.90 0.09 -3.78
C ILE A 127 4.24 0.04 -4.53
N CYS A 128 5.33 -0.32 -3.84
CA CYS A 128 6.65 -0.42 -4.46
C CYS A 128 6.67 -1.39 -5.65
N LYS A 129 6.07 -2.58 -5.49
CA LYS A 129 5.94 -3.57 -6.57
C LYS A 129 5.18 -3.02 -7.77
N LYS A 130 4.08 -2.30 -7.52
CA LYS A 130 3.23 -1.73 -8.58
C LYS A 130 3.94 -0.66 -9.40
N TYR A 131 4.74 0.17 -8.75
CA TYR A 131 5.48 1.26 -9.41
C TYR A 131 6.91 0.90 -9.80
N GLY A 132 7.35 -0.35 -9.56
CA GLY A 132 8.65 -0.86 -10.01
C GLY A 132 9.84 -0.45 -9.14
N VAL A 133 9.60 -0.09 -7.88
CA VAL A 133 10.66 0.07 -6.87
C VAL A 133 11.09 -1.33 -6.39
N ASP A 134 12.37 -1.50 -6.07
CA ASP A 134 12.86 -2.74 -5.48
C ASP A 134 12.06 -3.11 -4.22
N THR A 135 11.90 -4.41 -3.96
CA THR A 135 11.05 -4.92 -2.87
C THR A 135 11.75 -5.89 -1.94
N GLN A 136 13.07 -6.09 -2.06
CA GLN A 136 13.80 -7.10 -1.27
C GLN A 136 13.80 -6.79 0.24
N ASN A 137 13.71 -5.51 0.59
CA ASN A 137 13.72 -5.07 2.00
C ASN A 137 12.40 -5.31 2.74
N PHE A 138 11.32 -5.71 2.05
CA PHE A 138 10.05 -6.00 2.70
C PHE A 138 9.99 -7.45 3.20
N ALA A 139 9.82 -7.62 4.51
CA ALA A 139 9.69 -8.93 5.14
C ALA A 139 8.26 -9.53 5.04
N ILE A 140 7.63 -9.49 3.86
CA ILE A 140 6.24 -9.95 3.66
C ILE A 140 6.03 -11.46 3.89
N ASN A 141 7.09 -12.26 3.77
CA ASN A 141 7.02 -13.71 3.99
C ASN A 141 7.04 -14.09 5.47
N ARG A 142 7.28 -13.12 6.38
CA ARG A 142 7.29 -13.34 7.83
C ARG A 142 5.92 -13.01 8.40
N ILE A 143 4.97 -13.92 8.20
CA ILE A 143 3.60 -13.76 8.71
C ILE A 143 3.66 -13.77 10.25
N PRO A 144 3.15 -12.73 10.94
CA PRO A 144 3.17 -12.67 12.39
C PRO A 144 2.22 -13.73 12.97
N GLU A 145 2.60 -14.30 14.12
CA GLU A 145 1.81 -15.34 14.79
C GLU A 145 0.37 -14.89 15.05
N GLY A 146 0.17 -13.64 15.48
CA GLY A 146 -1.16 -13.08 15.72
C GLY A 146 -2.05 -12.94 14.47
N LEU A 147 -1.48 -13.04 13.26
CA LEU A 147 -2.27 -13.18 12.03
C LEU A 147 -2.43 -14.64 11.62
N ALA A 148 -1.39 -15.47 11.81
CA ALA A 148 -1.42 -16.88 11.46
C ALA A 148 -2.40 -17.69 12.34
N SER A 149 -2.60 -17.29 13.59
CA SER A 149 -3.47 -17.97 14.56
C SER A 149 -4.93 -17.52 14.52
N LYS A 150 -5.30 -16.59 13.62
CA LYS A 150 -6.65 -16.04 13.53
C LYS A 150 -7.62 -16.95 12.79
N GLU A 151 -8.90 -16.83 13.10
CA GLU A 151 -9.94 -17.53 12.34
C GLU A 151 -10.00 -16.99 10.89
N PRO A 152 -10.36 -17.81 9.90
CA PRO A 152 -10.38 -17.41 8.48
C PRO A 152 -11.18 -16.13 8.20
N LYS A 153 -12.27 -15.91 8.94
CA LYS A 153 -13.10 -14.69 8.86
C LYS A 153 -12.31 -13.44 9.28
N GLU A 154 -11.52 -13.54 10.34
CA GLU A 154 -10.69 -12.43 10.83
C GLU A 154 -9.50 -12.17 9.90
N ILE A 155 -8.83 -13.23 9.41
CA ILE A 155 -7.76 -13.09 8.40
C ILE A 155 -8.29 -12.33 7.19
N ARG A 156 -9.49 -12.69 6.70
CA ARG A 156 -10.13 -11.98 5.59
C ARG A 156 -10.41 -10.52 5.92
N ALA A 157 -10.87 -10.22 7.13
CA ALA A 157 -11.11 -8.84 7.57
C ALA A 157 -9.82 -8.02 7.56
N GLU A 158 -8.73 -8.57 8.10
CA GLU A 158 -7.41 -7.93 8.10
C GLU A 158 -6.86 -7.70 6.69
N LEU A 159 -6.97 -8.69 5.80
CA LEU A 159 -6.59 -8.55 4.39
C LEU A 159 -7.45 -7.51 3.66
N SER A 160 -8.73 -7.39 4.02
CA SER A 160 -9.63 -6.40 3.43
C SER A 160 -9.25 -4.98 3.84
N LYS A 161 -8.89 -4.76 5.12
CA LYS A 161 -8.36 -3.47 5.60
C LYS A 161 -7.11 -3.07 4.81
N THR A 162 -6.14 -3.98 4.70
CA THR A 162 -4.89 -3.75 3.94
C THR A 162 -5.16 -3.42 2.48
N ARG A 163 -6.06 -4.17 1.83
CA ARG A 163 -6.45 -3.94 0.42
C ARG A 163 -7.10 -2.57 0.24
N ASN A 164 -8.02 -2.18 1.12
CA ASN A 164 -8.74 -0.92 1.00
C ASN A 164 -7.77 0.27 1.15
N ALA A 165 -6.91 0.25 2.17
CA ALA A 165 -5.89 1.29 2.37
C ALA A 165 -4.90 1.37 1.17
N MET A 166 -4.46 0.22 0.63
CA MET A 166 -3.63 0.19 -0.57
C MET A 166 -4.35 0.81 -1.78
N ALA A 167 -5.64 0.51 -1.96
CA ALA A 167 -6.42 1.02 -3.08
C ALA A 167 -6.59 2.54 -3.03
N GLU A 168 -6.83 3.10 -1.84
CA GLU A 168 -6.93 4.55 -1.64
C GLU A 168 -5.62 5.26 -1.96
N ILE A 169 -4.51 4.81 -1.37
CA ILE A 169 -3.16 5.35 -1.65
C ILE A 169 -2.86 5.24 -3.15
N HIS A 170 -3.14 4.10 -3.77
CA HIS A 170 -2.91 3.89 -5.19
C HIS A 170 -3.76 4.83 -6.05
N SER A 171 -5.03 5.05 -5.71
CA SER A 171 -5.91 5.96 -6.45
C SER A 171 -5.31 7.36 -6.47
N HIS A 172 -4.95 7.89 -5.30
CA HIS A 172 -4.40 9.23 -5.20
C HIS A 172 -3.09 9.38 -6.00
N ILE A 173 -2.17 8.41 -5.89
CA ILE A 173 -0.92 8.43 -6.67
C ILE A 173 -1.21 8.36 -8.17
N SER A 174 -2.14 7.49 -8.60
CA SER A 174 -2.50 7.32 -10.00
C SER A 174 -3.12 8.58 -10.59
N ASP A 175 -4.05 9.20 -9.87
CA ASP A 175 -4.73 10.42 -10.28
C ASP A 175 -3.74 11.58 -10.42
N GLU A 176 -2.80 11.72 -9.47
CA GLU A 176 -1.78 12.75 -9.51
C GLU A 176 -0.77 12.54 -10.64
N MET A 177 -0.33 11.30 -10.89
CA MET A 177 0.53 10.99 -12.04
C MET A 177 -0.17 11.30 -13.37
N PHE A 178 -1.47 11.03 -13.45
CA PHE A 178 -2.27 11.34 -14.64
C PHE A 178 -2.41 12.85 -14.84
N ARG A 179 -2.67 13.61 -13.77
CA ARG A 179 -2.72 15.08 -13.79
C ARG A 179 -1.41 15.70 -14.28
N LYS A 180 -0.27 15.33 -13.67
CA LYS A 180 1.06 15.83 -14.08
C LYS A 180 1.39 15.50 -15.54
N LYS A 181 0.93 14.35 -16.06
CA LYS A 181 1.12 13.97 -17.47
C LYS A 181 0.32 14.89 -18.41
N GLN A 182 -0.91 15.24 -18.07
CA GLN A 182 -1.73 16.15 -18.88
C GLN A 182 -1.18 17.57 -18.91
N GLU A 183 -0.72 18.09 -17.77
CA GLU A 183 -0.10 19.42 -17.69
C GLU A 183 1.14 19.50 -18.57
N ARG A 184 2.02 18.49 -18.49
CA ARG A 184 3.20 18.41 -19.36
C ARG A 184 2.85 18.37 -20.84
N SER A 185 1.83 17.62 -21.26
CA SER A 185 1.43 17.59 -22.68
C SER A 185 0.93 18.94 -23.18
N LYS A 186 0.26 19.74 -22.35
CA LYS A 186 -0.24 21.06 -22.73
C LYS A 186 0.88 22.09 -22.89
N ASP A 187 1.96 21.98 -22.12
CA ASP A 187 3.12 22.87 -22.24
C ASP A 187 3.93 22.62 -23.51
N TYR A 188 3.91 21.40 -24.07
CA TYR A 188 4.56 21.10 -25.36
C TYR A 188 3.76 21.58 -26.58
N GLU A 189 2.49 21.95 -26.40
CA GLU A 189 1.60 22.45 -27.46
C GLU A 189 1.56 24.00 -27.53
N ARG A 190 2.33 24.69 -26.68
CA ARG A 190 2.53 26.16 -26.69
C ARG A 190 3.89 26.54 -27.26
#